data_AF-A0A2S8GRE0-F1
#
_entry.id   AF-A0A2S8GRE0-F1
#
_cell.length_a   1.000
_cell.length_b   1.000
_cell.length_c   1.000
_cell.angle_alpha   90.00
_cell.angle_beta   90.00
_cell.angle_gamma   90.00
#
_symmetry.space_group_name_H-M   'P 1'
#
loop_
_entity.id
_entity.type
_entity.pdbx_description
1 polymer ?
#
loop_
_entity_poly.entity_id
_entity_poly.type
_entity_poly.pdbx_seq_one_letter_code
_entity_poly.pdbx_strand_id
1 'polypeptide(L)'
;MTTKGQPQPKNAPWYLWPFAFLAAPLFLILGMVLLPLIGLACIVCSPCYFYQQSRHRRRNWAIEKQVAQQGRVVELSQIESALRKGEGTLLFDSCAPSGYDRIWWTPDDLLGQSPQGELILSEAASTEAEFAEVSAFAEQCHRRYINLEFGTAKLISQKSRYVDKHYPDVQKCFLVHWEPDYYHISTCQFGSSTFLVCPNWPTGVTQLFLIHRARLEGTHQPEMIVVSPPQTRHAPWIYRA
;
A
#
# COMPACT_ATOMS: atom_id res chain seq x y z
N MET A 1 -37.43 -23.84 18.72
CA MET A 1 -36.32 -22.93 19.10
C MET A 1 -35.34 -23.74 19.94
N THR A 2 -34.15 -24.02 19.44
CA THR A 2 -33.10 -24.77 20.16
C THR A 2 -32.14 -23.80 20.82
N THR A 3 -32.14 -23.75 22.15
CA THR A 3 -31.13 -23.05 22.95
C THR A 3 -29.78 -23.70 22.72
N LYS A 4 -28.87 -23.03 21.99
CA LYS A 4 -27.47 -23.43 21.93
C LYS A 4 -26.88 -23.33 23.33
N GLY A 5 -26.63 -24.48 23.96
CA GLY A 5 -26.03 -24.51 25.30
C GLY A 5 -24.68 -23.80 25.29
N GLN A 6 -24.51 -22.80 26.14
CA GLN A 6 -23.19 -22.21 26.34
C GLN A 6 -22.26 -23.28 26.91
N PRO A 7 -21.03 -23.42 26.39
CA PRO A 7 -20.07 -24.36 26.94
C PRO A 7 -19.77 -23.96 28.39
N GLN A 8 -19.96 -24.88 29.33
CA GLN A 8 -19.56 -24.62 30.72
C GLN A 8 -18.06 -24.31 30.76
N PRO A 9 -17.64 -23.29 31.55
CA PRO A 9 -16.23 -22.97 31.69
C PRO A 9 -15.51 -24.17 32.32
N LYS A 10 -14.59 -24.78 31.58
CA LYS A 10 -13.63 -25.73 32.16
C LYS A 10 -12.74 -24.96 33.12
N ASN A 11 -12.96 -25.15 34.42
CA ASN A 11 -12.09 -24.61 35.46
C ASN A 11 -10.63 -25.02 35.18
N ALA A 12 -9.70 -24.08 35.37
CA ALA A 12 -8.27 -24.37 35.22
C ALA A 12 -7.86 -25.49 36.19
N PRO A 13 -7.05 -26.47 35.74
CA PRO A 13 -6.67 -27.58 36.59
C PRO A 13 -5.90 -27.11 37.84
N TRP A 14 -6.24 -27.69 38.99
CA TRP A 14 -5.81 -27.22 40.31
C TRP A 14 -4.29 -27.14 40.47
N TYR A 15 -3.53 -28.00 39.80
CA TYR A 15 -2.06 -28.05 39.86
C TYR A 15 -1.37 -26.84 39.17
N LEU A 16 -2.09 -26.00 38.43
CA LEU A 16 -1.53 -24.77 37.85
C LEU A 16 -1.53 -23.58 38.82
N TRP A 17 -2.32 -23.62 39.89
CA TRP A 17 -2.42 -22.51 40.84
C TRP A 17 -1.09 -22.14 41.52
N PRO A 18 -0.22 -23.08 41.96
CA PRO A 18 1.09 -22.72 42.52
C PRO A 18 1.96 -21.93 41.55
N PHE A 19 1.95 -22.33 40.26
CA PHE A 19 2.68 -21.62 39.21
C PHE A 19 2.09 -20.23 38.94
N ALA A 20 0.76 -20.09 38.96
CA ALA A 20 0.09 -18.80 38.81
C ALA A 20 0.43 -17.85 39.97
N PHE A 21 0.41 -18.33 41.22
CA PHE A 21 0.81 -17.55 42.40
C PHE A 21 2.28 -17.11 42.36
N LEU A 22 3.18 -17.94 41.81
CA LEU A 22 4.60 -17.62 41.70
C LEU A 22 4.92 -16.71 40.51
N ALA A 23 4.19 -16.84 39.40
CA ALA A 23 4.35 -16.01 38.21
C ALA A 23 3.69 -14.62 38.33
N ALA A 24 2.55 -14.50 39.03
CA ALA A 24 1.83 -13.24 39.20
C ALA A 24 2.69 -12.07 39.74
N PRO A 25 3.47 -12.22 40.85
CA PRO A 25 4.33 -11.14 41.33
C PRO A 25 5.48 -10.84 40.35
N LEU A 26 6.00 -11.85 39.63
CA LEU A 26 7.03 -11.64 38.62
C LEU A 26 6.51 -10.83 37.43
N PHE A 27 5.29 -11.11 36.94
CA PHE A 27 4.64 -10.29 35.92
C PHE A 27 4.30 -8.88 36.41
N LEU A 28 3.92 -8.72 37.69
CA LEU A 28 3.65 -7.41 38.28
C LEU A 28 4.93 -6.56 38.35
N ILE A 29 6.04 -7.13 38.83
CA ILE A 29 7.35 -6.46 38.89
C ILE A 29 7.84 -6.14 37.48
N LEU A 30 7.77 -7.10 36.55
CA LEU A 30 8.14 -6.89 35.14
C LEU A 30 7.30 -5.78 34.51
N GLY A 31 5.99 -5.74 34.77
CA GLY A 31 5.10 -4.67 34.33
C GLY A 31 5.49 -3.31 34.91
N MET A 32 5.79 -3.22 36.21
CA MET A 32 6.24 -1.99 36.87
C MET A 32 7.58 -1.45 36.33
N VAL A 33 8.46 -2.31 35.80
CA VAL A 33 9.73 -1.90 35.18
C VAL A 33 9.57 -1.60 33.68
N LEU A 34 8.79 -2.41 32.96
CA LEU A 34 8.65 -2.31 31.51
C LEU A 34 7.74 -1.14 31.11
N LEU A 35 6.67 -0.86 31.86
CA LEU A 35 5.72 0.22 31.56
C LEU A 35 6.36 1.62 31.56
N PRO A 36 7.17 2.05 32.57
CA PRO A 36 7.88 3.32 32.49
C PRO A 36 8.95 3.35 31.40
N LEU A 37 9.57 2.22 31.07
CA LEU A 37 10.57 2.13 29.99
C LEU A 37 9.92 2.30 28.61
N ILE A 38 8.74 1.70 28.38
CA ILE A 38 7.91 1.95 27.20
C ILE A 38 7.44 3.41 27.18
N GLY A 39 6.99 3.96 28.31
CA GLY A 39 6.58 5.36 28.42
C GLY A 39 7.69 6.33 28.02
N LEU A 40 8.91 6.10 28.51
CA LEU A 40 10.10 6.88 28.15
C LEU A 40 10.43 6.74 26.66
N ALA A 41 10.39 5.53 26.10
CA ALA A 41 10.60 5.31 24.67
C ALA A 41 9.55 6.05 23.82
N CYS A 42 8.26 6.01 24.20
CA CYS A 42 7.21 6.77 23.53
C CYS A 42 7.43 8.28 23.59
N ILE A 43 7.86 8.82 24.74
CA ILE A 43 8.18 10.26 24.90
C ILE A 43 9.36 10.66 24.02
N VAL A 44 10.40 9.83 23.92
CA VAL A 44 11.60 10.12 23.10
C VAL A 44 11.33 9.97 21.60
N CYS A 45 10.58 8.95 21.18
CA CYS A 45 10.30 8.70 19.76
C CYS A 45 9.18 9.58 19.18
N SER A 46 8.24 10.05 20.01
CA SER A 46 7.09 10.87 19.59
C SER A 46 7.49 12.14 18.81
N PRO A 47 8.42 12.99 19.29
CA PRO A 47 8.89 14.16 18.54
C PRO A 47 9.45 13.83 17.15
N CYS A 48 10.20 12.73 17.02
CA CYS A 48 10.74 12.30 15.73
C CYS A 48 9.63 11.92 14.74
N TYR A 49 8.63 11.18 15.19
CA TYR A 49 7.45 10.84 14.39
C TYR A 49 6.66 12.09 13.97
N PHE A 50 6.37 13.00 14.90
CA PHE A 50 5.66 14.25 14.59
C PHE A 50 6.45 15.17 13.65
N TYR A 51 7.78 15.23 13.79
CA TYR A 51 8.66 15.99 12.89
C TYR A 51 8.62 15.41 11.47
N GLN A 52 8.78 14.10 11.31
CA GLN A 52 8.67 13.42 10.02
C GLN A 52 7.29 13.67 9.40
N GLN A 53 6.20 13.39 10.12
CA GLN A 53 4.84 13.59 9.62
C GLN A 53 4.59 15.06 9.22
N SER A 54 5.11 16.03 9.97
CA SER A 54 5.01 17.45 9.64
C SER A 54 5.80 17.81 8.38
N ARG A 55 7.00 17.24 8.19
CA ARG A 55 7.82 17.42 6.99
C ARG A 55 7.12 16.83 5.75
N HIS A 56 6.56 15.63 5.84
CA HIS A 56 5.77 15.01 4.77
C HIS A 56 4.55 15.88 4.40
N ARG A 57 3.73 16.30 5.38
CA ARG A 57 2.59 17.19 5.12
C ARG A 57 2.99 18.51 4.45
N ARG A 58 4.08 19.15 4.90
CA ARG A 58 4.61 20.38 4.27
C ARG A 58 5.05 20.15 2.83
N ARG A 59 5.73 19.03 2.53
CA ARG A 59 6.13 18.65 1.17
C ARG A 59 4.91 18.44 0.28
N ASN A 60 3.93 17.65 0.73
CA ASN A 60 2.73 17.35 -0.07
C ASN A 60 1.89 18.62 -0.31
N TRP A 61 1.77 19.51 0.70
CA TRP A 61 1.10 20.81 0.53
C TRP A 61 1.83 21.76 -0.43
N ALA A 62 3.17 21.78 -0.41
CA ALA A 62 3.95 22.56 -1.37
C ALA A 62 3.75 22.05 -2.81
N ILE A 63 3.72 20.72 -2.99
CA ILE A 63 3.43 20.07 -4.28
C ILE A 63 2.00 20.39 -4.74
N GLU A 64 0.99 20.27 -3.88
CA GLU A 64 -0.40 20.62 -4.22
C GLU A 64 -0.51 22.10 -4.60
N LYS A 65 0.19 23.00 -3.91
CA LYS A 65 0.23 24.43 -4.27
C LYS A 65 0.88 24.68 -5.63
N GLN A 66 2.00 24.02 -5.94
CA GLN A 66 2.67 24.12 -7.25
C GLN A 66 1.78 23.62 -8.39
N VAL A 67 1.16 22.45 -8.21
CA VAL A 67 0.28 21.84 -9.20
C VAL A 67 -1.05 22.62 -9.34
N ALA A 68 -1.54 23.25 -8.26
CA ALA A 68 -2.70 24.13 -8.31
C ALA A 68 -2.46 25.40 -9.15
N GLN A 69 -1.24 25.95 -9.14
CA GLN A 69 -0.88 27.09 -10.01
C GLN A 69 -0.97 26.74 -11.51
N GLN A 70 -0.90 25.46 -11.86
CA GLN A 70 -1.07 24.95 -13.22
C GLN A 70 -2.53 24.57 -13.55
N GLY A 71 -3.49 24.79 -12.64
CA GLY A 71 -4.87 24.32 -12.81
C GLY A 71 -5.04 22.79 -12.76
N ARG A 72 -4.01 22.08 -12.28
CA ARG A 72 -3.96 20.61 -12.22
C ARG A 72 -4.39 20.05 -10.85
N VAL A 73 -5.19 20.77 -10.07
CA VAL A 73 -5.80 20.23 -8.84
C VAL A 73 -7.32 20.10 -9.03
N VAL A 74 -7.87 18.99 -8.56
CA VAL A 74 -9.28 18.61 -8.71
C VAL A 74 -9.83 18.09 -7.38
N GLU A 75 -11.11 18.29 -7.11
CA GLU A 75 -11.78 17.63 -5.98
C GLU A 75 -12.35 16.28 -6.41
N LEU A 76 -12.33 15.29 -5.51
CA LEU A 76 -12.85 13.94 -5.81
C LEU A 76 -14.31 13.95 -6.32
N SER A 77 -15.13 14.85 -5.80
CA SER A 77 -16.52 15.11 -6.23
C SER A 77 -16.67 15.50 -7.70
N GLN A 78 -15.66 16.16 -8.27
CA GLN A 78 -15.68 16.64 -9.66
C GLN A 78 -15.38 15.52 -10.67
N ILE A 79 -14.66 14.48 -10.25
CA ILE A 79 -14.31 13.31 -11.08
C ILE A 79 -15.16 12.08 -10.75
N GLU A 80 -15.89 12.06 -9.63
CA GLU A 80 -16.69 10.93 -9.17
C GLU A 80 -17.69 10.43 -10.24
N SER A 81 -18.30 11.33 -11.02
CA SER A 81 -19.22 10.93 -12.09
C SER A 81 -18.53 10.25 -13.27
N ALA A 82 -17.30 10.63 -13.60
CA ALA A 82 -16.47 9.95 -14.60
C ALA A 82 -16.00 8.58 -14.08
N LEU A 83 -15.50 8.55 -12.83
CA LEU A 83 -15.10 7.32 -12.17
C LEU A 83 -16.24 6.30 -12.14
N ARG A 84 -17.47 6.68 -11.74
CA ARG A 84 -18.64 5.78 -11.72
C ARG A 84 -19.05 5.23 -13.09
N LYS A 85 -18.61 5.84 -14.20
CA LYS A 85 -18.84 5.34 -15.57
C LYS A 85 -17.70 4.47 -16.12
N GLY A 86 -16.61 4.30 -15.37
CA GLY A 86 -15.39 3.70 -15.89
C GLY A 86 -14.62 4.59 -16.86
N GLU A 87 -14.79 5.91 -16.75
CA GLU A 87 -14.07 6.93 -17.52
C GLU A 87 -12.81 7.40 -16.75
N GLY A 88 -11.67 7.37 -17.44
CA GLY A 88 -10.39 7.80 -16.91
C GLY A 88 -9.76 6.87 -15.88
N THR A 89 -8.59 7.30 -15.41
CA THR A 89 -7.69 6.52 -14.58
C THR A 89 -7.21 7.33 -13.37
N LEU A 90 -7.27 6.72 -12.19
CA LEU A 90 -6.59 7.25 -11.00
C LEU A 90 -5.17 6.70 -10.92
N LEU A 91 -4.22 7.55 -10.53
CA LEU A 91 -2.83 7.17 -10.26
C LEU A 91 -2.46 7.48 -8.82
N PHE A 92 -1.92 6.52 -8.08
CA PHE A 92 -1.60 6.70 -6.67
C PHE A 92 -0.10 6.65 -6.53
N ASP A 93 0.46 7.76 -6.08
CA ASP A 93 1.88 8.02 -5.90
C ASP A 93 2.21 7.76 -4.42
N SER A 94 2.81 6.59 -4.18
CA SER A 94 3.23 6.15 -2.85
C SER A 94 4.66 6.60 -2.59
N CYS A 95 4.83 7.68 -1.84
CA CYS A 95 6.13 8.14 -1.34
C CYS A 95 6.46 7.61 0.07
N ALA A 96 5.56 6.83 0.69
CA ALA A 96 5.71 6.34 2.04
C ALA A 96 5.33 4.85 2.18
N PRO A 97 5.96 4.10 3.12
CA PRO A 97 5.57 2.75 3.51
C PRO A 97 4.11 2.59 3.98
N SER A 98 3.54 3.65 4.56
CA SER A 98 2.25 3.61 5.25
C SER A 98 1.03 3.82 4.34
N GLY A 99 1.25 3.99 3.04
CA GLY A 99 0.19 4.17 2.04
C GLY A 99 0.47 5.30 1.05
N TYR A 100 -0.50 5.51 0.16
CA TYR A 100 -0.42 6.48 -0.92
C TYR A 100 -0.47 7.93 -0.39
N ASP A 101 0.56 8.71 -0.72
CA ASP A 101 0.69 10.10 -0.26
C ASP A 101 -0.08 11.08 -1.16
N ARG A 102 -0.19 10.75 -2.45
CA ARG A 102 -0.79 11.58 -3.49
C ARG A 102 -1.63 10.71 -4.42
N ILE A 103 -2.81 11.20 -4.81
CA ILE A 103 -3.67 10.54 -5.80
C ILE A 103 -3.90 11.53 -6.93
N TRP A 104 -3.68 11.09 -8.15
CA TRP A 104 -3.86 11.81 -9.38
C TRP A 104 -5.00 11.20 -10.18
N TRP A 105 -5.54 11.94 -11.15
CA TRP A 105 -6.55 11.48 -12.09
C TRP A 105 -6.22 11.97 -13.50
N THR A 106 -6.35 11.09 -14.49
CA THR A 106 -6.25 11.39 -15.91
C THR A 106 -7.51 10.90 -16.63
N PRO A 107 -8.01 11.57 -17.67
CA PRO A 107 -9.11 11.04 -18.49
C PRO A 107 -8.70 9.86 -19.38
N ASP A 108 -7.40 9.64 -19.59
CA ASP A 108 -6.87 8.59 -20.45
C ASP A 108 -7.08 7.20 -19.82
N ASP A 109 -7.49 6.20 -20.61
CA ASP A 109 -7.54 4.79 -20.19
C ASP A 109 -6.14 4.17 -20.26
N LEU A 110 -5.47 4.09 -19.11
CA LEU A 110 -4.10 3.56 -19.04
C LEU A 110 -4.03 2.05 -18.83
N LEU A 111 -5.14 1.39 -18.45
CA LEU A 111 -5.21 -0.07 -18.45
C LEU A 111 -5.19 -0.58 -19.88
N GLY A 112 -6.05 -0.03 -20.74
CA GLY A 112 -6.09 -0.39 -22.17
C GLY A 112 -4.83 -0.01 -22.97
N GLN A 113 -3.98 0.87 -22.43
CA GLN A 113 -2.66 1.20 -23.00
C GLN A 113 -1.52 0.34 -22.44
N SER A 114 -1.78 -0.50 -21.43
CA SER A 114 -0.76 -1.36 -20.85
C SER A 114 -0.33 -2.45 -21.84
N PRO A 115 0.98 -2.76 -21.96
CA PRO A 115 1.46 -3.87 -22.79
C PRO A 115 0.81 -5.23 -22.49
N GLN A 116 0.35 -5.43 -21.25
CA GLN A 116 -0.22 -6.69 -20.77
C GLN A 116 -1.76 -6.74 -20.82
N GLY A 117 -2.43 -5.64 -21.23
CA GLY A 117 -3.89 -5.54 -21.38
C GLY A 117 -4.68 -5.47 -20.06
N GLU A 118 -4.40 -6.39 -19.13
CA GLU A 118 -4.66 -6.23 -17.71
C GLU A 118 -3.31 -6.17 -16.99
N LEU A 119 -3.04 -5.08 -16.28
CA LEU A 119 -1.81 -4.93 -15.48
C LEU A 119 -1.92 -5.85 -14.25
N ILE A 120 -1.50 -7.10 -14.41
CA ILE A 120 -1.43 -8.10 -13.34
C ILE A 120 -0.12 -7.90 -12.58
N LEU A 121 -0.12 -7.03 -11.57
CA LEU A 121 1.04 -6.84 -10.68
C LEU A 121 1.15 -7.88 -9.58
N SER A 122 0.62 -9.07 -9.86
CA SER A 122 0.63 -10.21 -8.98
C SER A 122 1.78 -11.13 -9.37
N GLU A 123 3.01 -10.70 -9.12
CA GLU A 123 4.19 -11.58 -9.12
C GLU A 123 4.48 -12.26 -10.49
N ALA A 124 3.85 -11.77 -11.56
CA ALA A 124 3.68 -12.46 -12.84
C ALA A 124 4.61 -11.98 -13.96
N ALA A 125 5.48 -11.00 -13.70
CA ALA A 125 6.65 -10.74 -14.54
C ALA A 125 7.62 -11.92 -14.33
N SER A 126 7.38 -12.98 -15.09
CA SER A 126 8.10 -14.25 -15.04
C SER A 126 9.50 -14.14 -15.64
N THR A 127 9.72 -13.12 -16.47
CA THR A 127 10.97 -12.83 -17.15
C THR A 127 11.47 -11.40 -16.90
N GLU A 128 12.78 -11.23 -17.03
CA GLU A 128 13.45 -9.92 -17.00
C GLU A 128 12.95 -8.98 -18.11
N ALA A 129 12.58 -9.54 -19.27
CA ALA A 129 12.04 -8.78 -20.40
C ALA A 129 10.65 -8.18 -20.10
N GLU A 130 9.72 -8.98 -19.54
CA GLU A 130 8.41 -8.49 -19.07
C GLU A 130 8.57 -7.40 -18.00
N PHE A 131 9.52 -7.58 -17.08
CA PHE A 131 9.83 -6.58 -16.06
C PHE A 131 10.36 -5.27 -16.67
N ALA A 132 11.29 -5.36 -17.63
CA ALA A 132 11.83 -4.18 -18.32
C ALA A 132 10.75 -3.42 -19.09
N GLU A 133 9.83 -4.11 -19.76
CA GLU A 133 8.70 -3.50 -20.48
C GLU A 133 7.72 -2.80 -19.53
N VAL A 134 7.33 -3.44 -18.42
CA VAL A 134 6.47 -2.83 -17.39
C VAL A 134 7.15 -1.62 -16.75
N SER A 135 8.47 -1.69 -16.49
CA SER A 135 9.25 -0.56 -15.95
C SER A 135 9.31 0.63 -16.92
N ALA A 136 9.53 0.37 -18.21
CA ALA A 136 9.56 1.41 -19.24
C ALA A 136 8.20 2.09 -19.40
N PHE A 137 7.10 1.32 -19.34
CA PHE A 137 5.74 1.85 -19.31
C PHE A 137 5.46 2.68 -18.06
N ALA A 138 5.96 2.26 -16.89
CA ALA A 138 5.84 3.01 -15.63
C ALA A 138 6.54 4.38 -15.72
N GLU A 139 7.76 4.42 -16.25
CA GLU A 139 8.52 5.66 -16.46
C GLU A 139 7.81 6.58 -17.47
N GLN A 140 7.31 6.03 -18.59
CA GLN A 140 6.54 6.77 -19.57
C GLN A 140 5.27 7.39 -18.94
N CYS A 141 4.55 6.63 -18.12
CA CYS A 141 3.38 7.12 -17.39
C CYS A 141 3.74 8.22 -16.39
N HIS A 142 4.81 8.05 -15.60
CA HIS A 142 5.29 9.07 -14.67
C HIS A 142 5.57 10.39 -15.40
N ARG A 143 6.39 10.32 -16.45
CA ARG A 143 6.81 11.48 -17.23
C ARG A 143 5.63 12.18 -17.90
N ARG A 144 4.68 11.44 -18.46
CA ARG A 144 3.52 12.00 -19.19
C ARG A 144 2.43 12.54 -18.25
N TYR A 145 2.16 11.90 -17.12
CA TYR A 145 1.00 12.21 -16.29
C TYR A 145 1.33 12.91 -14.97
N ILE A 146 2.34 12.43 -14.25
CA ILE A 146 2.58 12.79 -12.84
C ILE A 146 3.64 13.88 -12.68
N ASN A 147 4.53 14.04 -13.66
CA ASN A 147 5.56 15.08 -13.64
C ASN A 147 5.02 16.45 -13.18
N LEU A 148 5.69 17.07 -12.21
CA LEU A 148 5.20 18.27 -11.51
C LEU A 148 5.20 19.53 -12.39
N GLU A 149 5.97 19.55 -13.47
CA GLU A 149 6.13 20.70 -14.35
C GLU A 149 5.25 20.60 -15.60
N PHE A 150 5.20 19.44 -16.24
CA PHE A 150 4.57 19.26 -17.55
C PHE A 150 3.64 18.02 -17.66
N GLY A 151 3.41 17.29 -16.58
CA GLY A 151 2.47 16.16 -16.57
C GLY A 151 1.03 16.62 -16.84
N THR A 152 0.19 15.71 -17.34
CA THR A 152 -1.21 16.03 -17.70
C THR A 152 -2.26 15.61 -16.66
N ALA A 153 -1.92 14.71 -15.73
CA ALA A 153 -2.88 14.29 -14.70
C ALA A 153 -3.12 15.39 -13.66
N LYS A 154 -4.34 15.39 -13.10
CA LYS A 154 -4.79 16.30 -12.05
C LYS A 154 -4.62 15.65 -10.68
N LEU A 155 -3.93 16.30 -9.76
CA LEU A 155 -3.82 15.89 -8.37
C LEU A 155 -5.17 16.07 -7.67
N ILE A 156 -5.65 15.04 -6.97
CA ILE A 156 -6.81 15.13 -6.09
C ILE A 156 -6.39 15.91 -4.84
N SER A 157 -7.14 16.96 -4.51
CA SER A 157 -6.84 17.81 -3.36
C SER A 157 -6.83 16.99 -2.05
N GLN A 158 -5.87 17.28 -1.16
CA GLN A 158 -5.79 16.64 0.17
C GLN A 158 -7.03 16.91 1.05
N LYS A 159 -7.85 17.91 0.69
CA LYS A 159 -9.14 18.18 1.35
C LYS A 159 -10.16 17.07 1.09
N SER A 160 -10.16 16.49 -0.12
CA SER A 160 -10.99 15.36 -0.49
C SER A 160 -10.25 14.04 -0.27
N ARG A 161 -10.49 13.38 0.87
CA ARG A 161 -9.94 12.04 1.12
C ARG A 161 -10.66 11.00 0.27
N TYR A 162 -9.89 10.31 -0.57
CA TYR A 162 -10.30 9.01 -1.10
C TYR A 162 -10.42 8.00 0.04
N VAL A 163 -11.49 7.20 0.02
CA VAL A 163 -11.75 6.14 1.00
C VAL A 163 -12.17 4.89 0.23
N ASP A 164 -11.32 3.86 0.26
CA ASP A 164 -11.53 2.59 -0.45
C ASP A 164 -12.96 2.04 -0.35
N LYS A 165 -13.57 2.13 0.84
CA LYS A 165 -14.91 1.60 1.13
C LYS A 165 -16.04 2.28 0.33
N HIS A 166 -15.81 3.47 -0.21
CA HIS A 166 -16.80 4.18 -1.03
C HIS A 166 -16.70 3.87 -2.52
N TYR A 167 -15.63 3.17 -2.94
CA TYR A 167 -15.32 2.91 -4.34
C TYR A 167 -14.91 1.43 -4.54
N PRO A 168 -15.78 0.46 -4.21
CA PRO A 168 -15.44 -0.96 -4.27
C PRO A 168 -15.15 -1.45 -5.71
N ASP A 169 -15.78 -0.84 -6.71
CA ASP A 169 -15.71 -1.25 -8.13
C ASP A 169 -14.48 -0.69 -8.85
N VAL A 170 -13.61 0.02 -8.13
CA VAL A 170 -12.38 0.63 -8.63
C VAL A 170 -11.24 -0.41 -8.57
N GLN A 171 -10.94 -1.01 -9.73
CA GLN A 171 -9.94 -2.07 -9.86
C GLN A 171 -8.52 -1.56 -9.60
N LYS A 172 -7.78 -2.22 -8.71
CA LYS A 172 -6.46 -1.76 -8.23
C LYS A 172 -5.28 -2.39 -8.97
N CYS A 173 -4.67 -1.64 -9.88
CA CYS A 173 -3.39 -1.99 -10.50
C CYS A 173 -2.29 -1.03 -10.05
N PHE A 174 -1.44 -1.47 -9.14
CA PHE A 174 -0.15 -0.85 -8.77
C PHE A 174 0.76 -0.59 -10.02
N LEU A 175 1.89 0.09 -9.88
CA LEU A 175 2.92 0.24 -10.93
C LEU A 175 4.22 0.63 -10.25
N VAL A 176 5.24 -0.22 -10.29
CA VAL A 176 6.43 -0.02 -9.45
C VAL A 176 7.52 0.69 -10.24
N HIS A 177 7.60 2.03 -10.16
CA HIS A 177 8.73 2.76 -10.70
C HIS A 177 9.87 2.78 -9.67
N TRP A 178 11.01 2.26 -10.10
CA TRP A 178 12.26 2.20 -9.34
C TRP A 178 13.18 3.32 -9.82
N GLU A 179 13.49 4.25 -8.92
CA GLU A 179 14.52 5.27 -9.11
C GLU A 179 15.81 4.74 -8.48
N PRO A 180 16.95 4.61 -9.19
CA PRO A 180 18.04 3.69 -8.81
C PRO A 180 18.95 4.11 -7.62
N ASP A 181 18.67 5.22 -6.94
CA ASP A 181 19.69 5.96 -6.16
C ASP A 181 19.51 6.02 -4.62
N TYR A 182 18.46 5.42 -4.02
CA TYR A 182 18.09 5.67 -2.62
C TYR A 182 17.74 4.43 -1.75
N TYR A 183 17.41 4.71 -0.46
CA TYR A 183 17.73 3.97 0.79
C TYR A 183 16.58 3.50 1.71
N HIS A 184 15.64 2.62 1.35
CA HIS A 184 14.60 2.11 2.28
C HIS A 184 13.98 0.74 1.94
N ILE A 185 13.69 -0.10 2.95
CA ILE A 185 12.84 -1.32 2.85
C ILE A 185 11.53 -1.09 3.60
N SER A 186 10.41 -1.53 3.03
CA SER A 186 9.16 -1.70 3.79
C SER A 186 8.22 -2.72 3.14
N THR A 187 7.77 -3.71 3.91
CA THR A 187 6.69 -4.62 3.52
C THR A 187 5.34 -3.93 3.73
N CYS A 188 4.67 -3.54 2.64
CA CYS A 188 3.33 -2.96 2.71
C CYS A 188 2.28 -4.08 2.65
N GLN A 189 1.60 -4.38 3.76
CA GLN A 189 0.42 -5.24 3.74
C GLN A 189 -0.81 -4.43 3.31
N PHE A 190 -1.47 -4.86 2.23
CA PHE A 190 -2.70 -4.26 1.73
C PHE A 190 -3.84 -5.28 1.80
N GLY A 191 -4.59 -5.25 2.92
CA GLY A 191 -5.65 -6.22 3.18
C GLY A 191 -5.09 -7.64 3.38
N SER A 192 -5.68 -8.62 2.69
CA SER A 192 -5.26 -10.03 2.72
C SER A 192 -4.11 -10.36 1.76
N SER A 193 -3.62 -9.40 0.97
CA SER A 193 -2.53 -9.60 0.02
C SER A 193 -1.19 -9.20 0.64
N THR A 194 -0.21 -10.11 0.56
CA THR A 194 1.18 -9.88 1.00
C THR A 194 2.06 -9.74 -0.23
N PHE A 195 2.73 -8.60 -0.38
CA PHE A 195 3.69 -8.37 -1.45
C PHE A 195 5.11 -8.71 -0.96
N LEU A 196 5.81 -9.59 -1.68
CA LEU A 196 7.21 -9.91 -1.40
C LEU A 196 8.13 -8.90 -2.10
N VAL A 197 8.86 -8.11 -1.31
CA VAL A 197 9.97 -7.28 -1.79
C VAL A 197 11.26 -8.12 -1.68
N CYS A 198 12.04 -8.22 -2.75
CA CYS A 198 13.25 -9.04 -2.78
C CYS A 198 14.26 -8.65 -1.67
N PRO A 199 14.86 -9.63 -0.96
CA PRO A 199 15.58 -9.39 0.29
C PRO A 199 17.06 -8.99 0.15
N ASN A 200 17.61 -8.97 -1.06
CA ASN A 200 18.97 -8.54 -1.35
C ASN A 200 18.94 -7.41 -2.38
N TRP A 201 20.00 -6.60 -2.36
CA TRP A 201 20.25 -5.39 -3.15
C TRP A 201 19.66 -4.11 -2.53
N PRO A 202 20.40 -2.97 -2.59
CA PRO A 202 20.14 -1.81 -1.74
C PRO A 202 19.08 -0.89 -2.40
N THR A 203 18.13 -0.37 -1.62
CA THR A 203 16.71 -0.35 -2.06
C THR A 203 16.02 1.01 -2.24
N GLY A 204 15.55 1.28 -3.45
CA GLY A 204 14.61 2.38 -3.77
C GLY A 204 15.30 3.62 -4.34
N VAL A 205 14.63 4.77 -4.48
CA VAL A 205 13.24 5.11 -4.11
C VAL A 205 12.22 4.33 -4.93
N THR A 206 11.08 4.02 -4.31
CA THR A 206 9.91 3.46 -5.00
C THR A 206 8.85 4.53 -5.16
N GLN A 207 8.73 5.11 -6.36
CA GLN A 207 7.50 5.80 -6.72
C GLN A 207 6.54 4.72 -7.23
N LEU A 208 5.78 4.13 -6.31
CA LEU A 208 4.68 3.31 -6.75
C LEU A 208 3.66 4.26 -7.36
N PHE A 209 3.41 4.10 -8.65
CA PHE A 209 2.22 4.60 -9.31
C PHE A 209 1.12 3.55 -9.19
N LEU A 210 -0.06 3.89 -9.69
CA LEU A 210 -1.17 2.98 -9.77
C LEU A 210 -1.97 3.41 -11.00
N ILE A 211 -2.82 2.54 -11.53
CA ILE A 211 -3.76 2.79 -12.60
C ILE A 211 -5.08 2.15 -12.16
N HIS A 212 -6.16 2.93 -12.16
CA HIS A 212 -7.53 2.45 -11.99
C HIS A 212 -8.36 2.59 -13.27
N ARG A 213 -9.44 1.82 -13.32
CA ARG A 213 -10.66 2.13 -14.08
C ARG A 213 -11.81 1.52 -13.28
N ALA A 214 -12.99 2.14 -13.27
CA ALA A 214 -14.16 1.45 -12.72
C ALA A 214 -14.74 0.50 -13.76
N ARG A 215 -15.20 -0.66 -13.30
CA ARG A 215 -15.82 -1.65 -14.18
C ARG A 215 -17.30 -1.29 -14.38
N LEU A 216 -17.73 -1.11 -15.62
CA LEU A 216 -19.16 -1.10 -15.94
C LEU A 216 -19.72 -2.51 -15.72
N GLU A 217 -20.81 -2.64 -14.98
CA GLU A 217 -21.44 -3.94 -14.70
C GLU A 217 -21.95 -4.59 -15.98
N GLY A 218 -21.28 -5.67 -16.39
CA GLY A 218 -21.56 -6.44 -17.60
C GLY A 218 -21.23 -7.91 -17.42
N THR A 219 -22.05 -8.61 -16.63
CA THR A 219 -22.19 -10.09 -16.58
C THR A 219 -20.95 -10.95 -16.85
N HIS A 220 -19.98 -10.94 -15.93
CA HIS A 220 -19.12 -12.12 -15.69
C HIS A 220 -18.88 -12.26 -14.18
N GLN A 221 -19.10 -13.46 -13.64
CA GLN A 221 -18.79 -13.73 -12.23
C GLN A 221 -17.26 -13.63 -12.01
N PRO A 222 -16.79 -13.04 -10.90
CA PRO A 222 -15.39 -13.11 -10.53
C PRO A 222 -15.03 -14.54 -10.14
N GLU A 223 -14.21 -15.19 -10.95
CA GLU A 223 -13.67 -16.51 -10.64
C GLU A 223 -12.65 -16.39 -9.49
N MET A 224 -12.93 -17.03 -8.35
CA MET A 224 -12.13 -16.89 -7.14
C MET A 224 -10.88 -17.78 -7.22
N ILE A 225 -9.83 -17.29 -7.87
CA ILE A 225 -8.54 -18.00 -7.95
C ILE A 225 -7.84 -17.93 -6.59
N VAL A 226 -7.95 -19.02 -5.81
CA VAL A 226 -7.23 -19.19 -4.54
C VAL A 226 -5.80 -19.66 -4.85
N VAL A 227 -4.88 -18.71 -5.01
CA VAL A 227 -3.45 -19.02 -5.12
C VAL A 227 -2.92 -19.45 -3.75
N SER A 228 -2.48 -20.71 -3.64
CA SER A 228 -1.79 -21.19 -2.44
C SER A 228 -0.34 -20.71 -2.42
N PRO A 229 0.21 -20.25 -1.29
CA PRO A 229 1.60 -19.83 -1.22
C PRO A 229 2.55 -21.02 -1.50
N PRO A 230 3.62 -20.85 -2.28
CA PRO A 230 4.58 -21.92 -2.54
C PRO A 230 5.26 -22.33 -1.24
N GLN A 231 5.16 -23.62 -0.89
CA GLN A 231 5.88 -24.17 0.27
C GLN A 231 7.39 -24.04 0.06
N THR A 232 8.06 -23.54 1.10
CA THR A 232 9.50 -23.31 1.13
C THR A 232 10.31 -24.59 0.83
N ARG A 233 11.32 -24.47 -0.04
CA ARG A 233 12.45 -25.40 -0.11
C ARG A 233 13.77 -24.61 -0.21
N HIS A 234 14.82 -25.22 0.33
CA HIS A 234 16.09 -24.55 0.67
C HIS A 234 17.12 -24.53 -0.48
N ALA A 235 17.84 -23.41 -0.58
CA ALA A 235 19.24 -23.27 -1.08
C ALA A 235 19.52 -23.63 -2.57
N PRO A 236 20.76 -23.49 -3.11
CA PRO A 236 21.89 -22.59 -2.80
C PRO A 236 22.41 -21.78 -4.05
N TRP A 237 23.52 -21.04 -3.85
CA TRP A 237 24.39 -20.29 -4.79
C TRP A 237 24.68 -20.87 -6.19
N ILE A 238 25.07 -19.98 -7.15
CA ILE A 238 26.19 -20.15 -8.12
C ILE A 238 26.61 -18.78 -8.72
N TYR A 239 27.91 -18.61 -9.06
CA TYR A 239 28.49 -17.42 -9.74
C TYR A 239 29.06 -17.79 -11.12
N ARG A 240 29.04 -16.82 -12.07
CA ARG A 240 29.75 -16.78 -13.37
C ARG A 240 29.37 -17.88 -14.40
N ALA A 241 29.54 -17.64 -15.71
CA ALA A 241 30.14 -16.47 -16.40
C ALA A 241 29.10 -15.62 -17.13
#